data_AF-A0A1J4ZPB9-F1
#
_entry.id   AF-A0A1J4ZPB9-F1
#
_cell.length_a   1.000
_cell.length_b   1.000
_cell.length_c   1.000
_cell.angle_alpha   90.00
_cell.angle_beta   90.00
_cell.angle_gamma   90.00
#
_symmetry.space_group_name_H-M   'P 1'
#
loop_
_entity.id
_entity.type
_entity.pdbx_description
1 polymer ?
#
loop_
_entity_poly.entity_id
_entity_poly.type
_entity_poly.pdbx_seq_one_letter_code
_entity_poly.pdbx_strand_id
1 'polypeptide(L)'
;MSDINETQPHITNETQPNVVASPAKKPSRWIAILGFVLLLGLGILGGYQSGLGQRRAAQSTVVSQQLDEQYQLGIQAMDENRYEVALQHFQFVVEHDPSYPGVQEKLTEVLVKLSITPSPIPSPTPTLVPTPDLRGVEEIFARARQLLDAQDWDGAISNLDSLRKSDPAYRAAEVDGMYYITLRNRGVGKIIPLSQLCSDINLEGGIYDLTLAERFGPLDSYAESLRTWSRLYITGASFWELDWYQAMNYFVQIYPNLPNLMDSSCMTATERYRYATLKYIELVWLSGDYCTAQHMYDDFFLNMPNEKNATAYPTATQVYDYCLNGGGPQPTPTP
;
A
#
# COMPACT_ATOMS: atom_id res chain seq x y z
N MET A 1 -53.18 69.06 -9.15
CA MET A 1 -53.23 70.25 -8.28
C MET A 1 -52.99 69.76 -6.87
N SER A 2 -51.77 69.90 -6.37
CA SER A 2 -51.32 71.08 -5.61
C SER A 2 -52.16 71.24 -4.35
N ASP A 3 -51.56 71.04 -3.18
CA ASP A 3 -51.26 72.21 -2.35
C ASP A 3 -50.28 71.89 -1.22
N ILE A 4 -49.45 72.88 -1.02
CA ILE A 4 -48.33 73.03 -0.10
C ILE A 4 -48.91 73.70 1.14
N ASN A 5 -48.49 73.32 2.36
CA ASN A 5 -48.27 74.36 3.37
C ASN A 5 -47.30 73.92 4.47
N GLU A 6 -46.24 74.71 4.62
CA GLU A 6 -45.30 74.70 5.73
C GLU A 6 -45.97 75.15 7.02
N THR A 7 -45.53 74.59 8.16
CA THR A 7 -45.28 75.39 9.37
C THR A 7 -44.35 74.64 10.34
N GLN A 8 -43.14 75.17 10.51
CA GLN A 8 -42.33 75.09 11.74
C GLN A 8 -42.50 76.43 12.50
N PRO A 9 -41.98 76.69 13.73
CA PRO A 9 -41.04 75.91 14.58
C PRO A 9 -41.38 75.92 16.10
N HIS A 10 -40.65 75.15 16.94
CA HIS A 10 -40.00 75.68 18.16
C HIS A 10 -39.02 74.68 18.83
N ILE A 11 -38.03 75.28 19.50
CA ILE A 11 -36.71 74.82 19.98
C ILE A 11 -36.74 74.18 21.38
N THR A 12 -35.83 73.23 21.69
CA THR A 12 -34.86 73.27 22.84
C THR A 12 -33.84 72.12 22.79
N ASN A 13 -32.56 72.49 22.87
CA ASN A 13 -31.40 71.65 23.23
C ASN A 13 -31.51 71.19 24.70
N GLU A 14 -31.01 69.98 25.01
CA GLU A 14 -30.13 69.66 26.16
C GLU A 14 -29.47 68.28 25.94
N THR A 15 -28.37 68.04 26.65
CA THR A 15 -27.20 67.24 26.22
C THR A 15 -26.91 66.12 27.23
N GLN A 16 -26.29 65.01 26.75
CA GLN A 16 -25.49 63.95 27.43
C GLN A 16 -26.10 62.53 27.51
N PRO A 17 -25.26 61.46 27.59
CA PRO A 17 -23.98 61.23 26.92
C PRO A 17 -23.91 59.84 26.24
N ASN A 18 -23.20 59.75 25.12
CA ASN A 18 -22.88 58.47 24.48
C ASN A 18 -21.68 57.84 25.23
N VAL A 19 -21.88 56.69 25.87
CA VAL A 19 -20.81 55.94 26.53
C VAL A 19 -19.87 55.41 25.45
N VAL A 20 -18.68 56.00 25.33
CA VAL A 20 -17.61 55.50 24.47
C VAL A 20 -17.06 54.22 25.10
N ALA A 21 -17.32 53.07 24.46
CA ALA A 21 -16.66 51.82 24.81
C ALA A 21 -15.15 51.94 24.50
N SER A 22 -14.30 51.76 25.52
CA SER A 22 -12.84 51.75 25.35
C SER A 22 -12.40 50.65 24.38
N PRO A 23 -11.38 50.89 23.53
CA PRO A 23 -10.88 49.85 22.63
C PRO A 23 -10.17 48.76 23.44
N ALA A 24 -10.56 47.50 23.23
CA ALA A 24 -9.91 46.35 23.83
C ALA A 24 -8.42 46.32 23.44
N LYS A 25 -7.54 46.26 24.45
CA LYS A 25 -6.08 46.20 24.25
C LYS A 25 -5.74 44.92 23.47
N LYS A 26 -5.16 45.07 22.27
CA LYS A 26 -4.64 43.95 21.47
C LYS A 26 -3.47 43.29 22.22
N PRO A 27 -3.44 41.95 22.34
CA PRO A 27 -2.34 41.26 23.02
C PRO A 27 -1.03 41.46 22.25
N SER A 28 0.07 41.63 23.00
CA SER A 28 1.41 41.80 22.44
C SER A 28 1.76 40.62 21.53
N ARG A 29 2.27 40.90 20.32
CA ARG A 29 2.61 39.91 19.29
C ARG A 29 3.50 38.77 19.82
N TRP A 30 4.31 39.03 20.84
CA TRP A 30 5.16 38.05 21.49
C TRP A 30 4.39 36.96 22.26
N ILE A 31 3.25 37.31 22.87
CA ILE A 31 2.39 36.36 23.59
C ILE A 31 1.70 35.42 22.59
N ALA A 32 1.31 35.94 21.41
CA ALA A 32 0.74 35.13 20.35
C ALA A 32 1.75 34.12 19.76
N ILE A 33 3.01 34.55 19.58
CA ILE A 33 4.10 33.67 19.12
C ILE A 33 4.40 32.59 20.17
N LEU A 34 4.47 32.96 21.45
CA LEU A 34 4.68 31.99 22.54
C LEU A 34 3.55 30.97 22.64
N GLY A 35 2.29 31.41 22.48
CA GLY A 35 1.13 30.51 22.42
C GLY A 35 1.19 29.55 21.23
N PHE A 36 1.64 30.04 20.07
CA PHE A 36 1.78 29.21 18.86
C PHE A 36 2.90 28.17 19.00
N VAL A 37 4.06 28.54 19.56
CA VAL A 37 5.16 27.61 19.82
C VAL A 37 4.78 26.56 20.87
N LEU A 38 4.02 26.94 21.89
CA LEU A 38 3.50 25.99 22.89
C LEU A 38 2.53 24.98 22.26
N LEU A 39 1.63 25.43 21.38
CA LEU A 39 0.71 24.57 20.64
C LEU A 39 1.45 23.60 19.70
N LEU A 40 2.50 24.07 19.02
CA LEU A 40 3.36 23.21 18.20
C LEU A 40 4.09 22.16 19.04
N GLY A 41 4.64 22.53 20.20
CA GLY A 41 5.31 21.60 21.10
C GLY A 41 4.38 20.50 21.65
N LEU A 42 3.15 20.86 22.01
CA LEU A 42 2.13 19.91 22.46
C LEU A 42 1.67 18.97 21.32
N GLY A 43 1.58 19.48 20.08
CA GLY A 43 1.27 18.68 18.90
C GLY A 43 2.34 17.62 18.58
N ILE A 44 3.62 17.99 18.72
CA ILE A 44 4.75 17.07 18.48
C ILE A 44 4.79 15.95 19.54
N LEU A 45 4.58 16.27 20.81
CA LEU A 45 4.58 15.28 21.90
C LEU A 45 3.34 14.36 21.86
N GLY A 46 2.16 14.91 21.54
CA GLY A 46 0.93 14.13 21.37
C GLY A 46 0.98 13.19 20.16
N GLY A 47 1.56 13.63 19.05
CA GLY A 47 1.76 12.81 17.86
C GLY A 47 2.70 11.63 18.07
N TYR A 48 3.79 11.83 18.84
CA TYR A 48 4.77 10.77 19.12
C TYR A 48 4.19 9.63 19.97
N GLN A 49 3.38 9.94 20.99
CA GLN A 49 2.71 8.91 21.80
C GLN A 49 1.57 8.21 21.03
N SER A 50 0.82 8.93 20.21
CA SER A 50 -0.23 8.35 19.36
C SER A 50 0.34 7.38 18.31
N GLY A 51 1.51 7.69 17.74
CA GLY A 51 2.19 6.80 16.79
C GLY A 51 2.68 5.49 17.41
N LEU A 52 3.14 5.50 18.67
CA LEU A 52 3.51 4.29 19.42
C LEU A 52 2.28 3.46 19.82
N GLY A 53 1.17 4.12 20.17
CA GLY A 53 -0.11 3.46 20.47
C GLY A 53 -0.72 2.78 19.24
N GLN A 54 -0.70 3.43 18.08
CA GLN A 54 -1.15 2.84 16.82
C GLN A 54 -0.25 1.70 16.35
N ARG A 55 1.06 1.76 16.56
CA ARG A 55 1.97 0.64 16.27
C ARG A 55 1.71 -0.57 17.17
N ARG A 56 1.45 -0.36 18.47
CA ARG A 56 1.07 -1.46 19.38
C ARG A 56 -0.32 -2.01 19.10
N ALA A 57 -1.28 -1.15 18.76
CA ALA A 57 -2.63 -1.57 18.37
C ALA A 57 -2.61 -2.34 17.04
N ALA A 58 -1.89 -1.84 16.02
CA ALA A 58 -1.69 -2.53 14.76
C ALA A 58 -0.91 -3.84 14.93
N GLN A 59 0.12 -3.88 15.79
CA GLN A 59 0.83 -5.11 16.12
C GLN A 59 -0.08 -6.10 16.85
N SER A 60 -0.94 -5.65 17.78
CA SER A 60 -1.93 -6.54 18.41
C SER A 60 -2.98 -7.05 17.43
N THR A 61 -3.44 -6.21 16.49
CA THR A 61 -4.39 -6.62 15.44
C THR A 61 -3.75 -7.60 14.45
N VAL A 62 -2.50 -7.38 14.05
CA VAL A 62 -1.76 -8.28 13.14
C VAL A 62 -1.48 -9.63 13.81
N VAL A 63 -1.09 -9.64 15.09
CA VAL A 63 -0.91 -10.88 15.86
C VAL A 63 -2.25 -11.61 16.00
N SER A 64 -3.34 -10.91 16.34
CA SER A 64 -4.67 -11.53 16.41
C SER A 64 -5.12 -12.09 15.06
N GLN A 65 -4.88 -11.39 13.95
CA GLN A 65 -5.18 -11.89 12.59
C GLN A 65 -4.37 -13.14 12.23
N GLN A 66 -3.08 -13.16 12.58
CA GLN A 66 -2.23 -14.33 12.34
C GLN A 66 -2.70 -15.54 13.17
N LEU A 67 -3.12 -15.33 14.43
CA LEU A 67 -3.65 -16.40 15.27
C LEU A 67 -5.00 -16.92 14.75
N ASP A 68 -5.87 -16.02 14.28
CA ASP A 68 -7.13 -16.40 13.62
C ASP A 68 -6.88 -17.25 12.37
N GLU A 69 -5.94 -16.85 11.53
CA GLU A 69 -5.57 -17.58 10.32
C GLU A 69 -5.03 -18.98 10.64
N GLN A 70 -4.10 -19.08 11.60
CA GLN A 70 -3.54 -20.36 12.03
C GLN A 70 -4.61 -21.27 12.64
N TYR A 71 -5.55 -20.71 13.40
CA TYR A 71 -6.68 -21.48 13.94
C TYR A 71 -7.58 -22.04 12.83
N GLN A 72 -7.91 -21.24 11.80
CA GLN A 72 -8.71 -21.71 10.65
C GLN A 72 -7.98 -22.76 9.81
N LEU A 73 -6.67 -22.60 9.57
CA LEU A 73 -5.85 -23.61 8.88
C LEU A 73 -5.83 -24.94 9.64
N GLY A 74 -5.79 -24.88 10.97
CA GLY A 74 -5.93 -26.05 11.83
C GLY A 74 -7.28 -26.77 11.64
N ILE A 75 -8.39 -26.03 11.60
CA ILE A 75 -9.73 -26.59 11.36
C ILE A 75 -9.80 -27.24 9.97
N GLN A 76 -9.34 -26.54 8.93
CA GLN A 76 -9.33 -27.08 7.57
C GLN A 76 -8.50 -28.38 7.48
N ALA A 77 -7.35 -28.43 8.14
CA ALA A 77 -6.54 -29.64 8.20
C ALA A 77 -7.28 -30.81 8.89
N MET A 78 -8.11 -30.55 9.91
CA MET A 78 -8.98 -31.58 10.50
C MET A 78 -10.05 -32.08 9.54
N ASP A 79 -10.70 -31.18 8.81
CA ASP A 79 -11.73 -31.52 7.82
C ASP A 79 -11.15 -32.40 6.69
N GLU A 80 -9.88 -32.18 6.35
CA GLU A 80 -9.12 -32.96 5.39
C GLU A 80 -8.47 -34.24 5.98
N ASN A 81 -8.75 -34.59 7.24
CA ASN A 81 -8.16 -35.72 7.98
C ASN A 81 -6.63 -35.67 8.13
N ARG A 82 -6.01 -34.49 8.02
CA ARG A 82 -4.56 -34.27 8.24
C ARG A 82 -4.31 -33.87 9.69
N TYR A 83 -4.51 -34.83 10.60
CA TYR A 83 -4.52 -34.58 12.04
C TYR A 83 -3.16 -34.10 12.60
N GLU A 84 -2.03 -34.54 12.04
CA GLU A 84 -0.71 -34.05 12.45
C GLU A 84 -0.48 -32.57 12.09
N VAL A 85 -0.99 -32.13 10.93
CA VAL A 85 -0.91 -30.74 10.48
C VAL A 85 -1.83 -29.85 11.31
N ALA A 86 -3.04 -30.32 11.60
CA ALA A 86 -3.98 -29.64 12.50
C ALA A 86 -3.37 -29.42 13.90
N LEU A 87 -2.67 -30.43 14.44
CA LEU A 87 -2.02 -30.34 15.74
C LEU A 87 -1.00 -29.19 15.81
N GLN A 88 -0.18 -29.02 14.76
CA GLN A 88 0.85 -27.98 14.69
C GLN A 88 0.24 -26.58 14.69
N HIS A 89 -0.80 -26.36 13.89
CA HIS A 89 -1.50 -25.07 13.84
C HIS A 89 -2.13 -24.70 15.19
N PHE A 90 -2.80 -25.65 15.85
CA PHE A 90 -3.39 -25.39 17.17
C PHE A 90 -2.34 -25.19 18.26
N GLN A 91 -1.19 -25.88 18.20
CA GLN A 91 -0.06 -25.65 19.12
C GLN A 91 0.51 -24.25 18.96
N PHE A 92 0.68 -23.78 17.72
CA PHE A 92 1.13 -22.41 17.45
C PHE A 92 0.19 -21.37 18.07
N VAL A 93 -1.13 -21.56 17.91
CA VAL A 93 -2.14 -20.66 18.49
C VAL A 93 -2.06 -20.67 20.03
N VAL A 94 -1.95 -21.84 20.66
CA VAL A 94 -1.84 -21.97 22.13
C VAL A 94 -0.54 -21.38 22.67
N GLU A 95 0.57 -21.50 21.95
CA GLU A 95 1.87 -20.94 22.38
C GLU A 95 1.85 -19.41 22.47
N HIS A 96 1.12 -18.76 21.55
CA HIS A 96 1.08 -17.32 21.42
C HIS A 96 -0.12 -16.66 22.13
N ASP A 97 -1.27 -17.35 22.17
CA ASP A 97 -2.43 -16.97 22.97
C ASP A 97 -3.07 -18.22 23.61
N PRO A 98 -2.64 -18.58 24.84
CA PRO A 98 -3.22 -19.69 25.59
C PRO A 98 -4.70 -19.51 25.95
N SER A 99 -5.28 -18.33 25.72
CA SER A 99 -6.69 -18.01 25.98
C SER A 99 -7.53 -17.91 24.71
N TYR A 100 -6.95 -18.22 23.55
CA TYR A 100 -7.63 -18.14 22.27
C TYR A 100 -8.92 -19.00 22.26
N PRO A 101 -10.09 -18.45 21.87
CA PRO A 101 -11.35 -19.18 21.97
C PRO A 101 -11.41 -20.46 21.13
N GLY A 102 -11.66 -21.62 21.77
CA GLY A 102 -11.93 -22.89 21.08
C GLY A 102 -10.68 -23.71 20.70
N VAL A 103 -9.47 -23.19 20.93
CA VAL A 103 -8.23 -23.89 20.53
C VAL A 103 -7.95 -25.11 21.40
N GLN A 104 -8.29 -25.08 22.69
CA GLN A 104 -8.04 -26.18 23.62
C GLN A 104 -8.95 -27.37 23.31
N GLU A 105 -10.21 -27.10 22.97
CA GLU A 105 -11.17 -28.11 22.51
C GLU A 105 -10.68 -28.77 21.22
N LYS A 106 -10.24 -27.97 20.24
CA LYS A 106 -9.73 -28.47 18.96
C LYS A 106 -8.43 -29.26 19.09
N LEU A 107 -7.50 -28.80 19.92
CA LEU A 107 -6.26 -29.52 20.24
C LEU A 107 -6.58 -30.90 20.85
N THR A 108 -7.53 -30.94 21.78
CA THR A 108 -7.96 -32.21 22.41
C THR A 108 -8.60 -33.14 21.39
N GLU A 109 -9.47 -32.62 20.53
CA GLU A 109 -10.12 -33.38 19.47
C GLU A 109 -9.10 -34.02 18.52
N VAL A 110 -8.08 -33.26 18.09
CA VAL A 110 -6.98 -33.75 17.25
C VAL A 110 -6.14 -34.83 17.96
N LEU A 111 -5.77 -34.62 19.22
CA LEU A 111 -4.98 -35.59 19.98
C LEU A 111 -5.74 -36.92 20.18
N VAL A 112 -7.05 -36.87 20.39
CA VAL A 112 -7.89 -38.07 20.42
C VAL A 112 -7.88 -38.75 19.07
N LYS A 113 -8.09 -38.02 17.96
CA LYS A 113 -8.07 -38.57 16.60
C LYS A 113 -6.74 -39.24 16.25
N LEU A 114 -5.61 -38.65 16.65
CA LEU A 114 -4.29 -39.24 16.50
C LEU A 114 -4.11 -40.52 17.36
N SER A 115 -4.79 -40.61 18.51
CA SER A 115 -4.73 -41.78 19.39
C SER A 115 -5.58 -42.98 18.93
N ILE A 116 -6.60 -42.76 18.09
CA ILE A 116 -7.47 -43.82 17.54
C ILE A 116 -7.05 -44.33 16.16
N THR A 117 -5.99 -43.78 15.55
CA THR A 117 -5.42 -44.30 14.29
C THR A 117 -4.58 -45.55 14.58
N PRO A 118 -4.94 -46.74 14.04
CA PRO A 118 -4.13 -47.95 14.23
C PRO A 118 -2.74 -47.77 13.62
N SER A 119 -1.68 -48.06 14.40
CA SER A 119 -0.32 -48.14 13.90
C SER A 119 -0.24 -49.11 12.70
N PRO A 120 0.47 -48.77 11.62
CA PRO A 120 0.62 -49.67 10.49
C PRO A 120 1.36 -50.96 10.90
N ILE A 121 0.93 -52.06 10.28
CA ILE A 121 1.46 -53.43 10.37
C ILE A 121 3.00 -53.41 10.30
N PRO A 122 3.72 -54.25 11.08
CA PRO A 122 5.18 -54.31 11.02
C PRO A 122 5.63 -54.69 9.60
N SER A 123 6.21 -53.70 8.91
CA SER A 123 6.98 -53.85 7.69
C SER A 123 8.16 -54.81 7.94
N PRO A 124 8.59 -55.63 6.96
CA PRO A 124 9.75 -56.50 7.12
C PRO A 124 10.95 -55.71 7.64
N THR A 125 11.68 -56.35 8.57
CA THR A 125 12.85 -55.87 9.30
C THR A 125 13.59 -54.76 8.55
N PRO A 126 13.73 -53.55 9.13
CA PRO A 126 14.52 -52.50 8.50
C PRO A 126 15.93 -53.05 8.31
N THR A 127 16.33 -53.21 7.05
CA THR A 127 17.74 -53.11 6.70
C THR A 127 18.22 -51.83 7.35
N LEU A 128 19.25 -51.90 8.21
CA LEU A 128 19.82 -50.73 8.88
C LEU A 128 20.22 -49.71 7.82
N VAL A 129 19.30 -48.80 7.49
CA VAL A 129 19.64 -47.55 6.83
C VAL A 129 20.39 -46.78 7.91
N PRO A 130 21.60 -46.29 7.65
CA PRO A 130 22.30 -45.45 8.62
C PRO A 130 21.32 -44.38 9.12
N THR A 131 21.21 -44.22 10.44
CA THR A 131 20.49 -43.06 11.01
C THR A 131 20.99 -41.83 10.25
N PRO A 132 20.13 -41.12 9.49
CA PRO A 132 20.59 -39.97 8.72
C PRO A 132 21.32 -39.01 9.66
N ASP A 133 22.53 -38.60 9.29
CA ASP A 133 23.29 -37.62 10.06
C ASP A 133 22.61 -36.26 9.91
N LEU A 134 21.70 -35.95 10.84
CA LEU A 134 20.91 -34.72 10.80
C LEU A 134 21.70 -33.48 11.21
N ARG A 135 22.98 -33.63 11.62
CA ARG A 135 23.79 -32.48 12.05
C ARG A 135 23.95 -31.45 10.94
N GLY A 136 24.14 -31.90 9.71
CA GLY A 136 24.21 -31.02 8.55
C GLY A 136 22.91 -30.26 8.29
N VAL A 137 21.74 -30.91 8.42
CA VAL A 137 20.44 -30.26 8.14
C VAL A 137 20.00 -29.30 9.27
N GLU A 138 20.29 -29.61 10.54
CA GLU A 138 20.02 -28.68 11.65
C GLU A 138 20.93 -27.45 11.57
N GLU A 139 22.20 -27.60 11.16
CA GLU A 139 23.11 -26.47 10.91
C GLU A 139 22.60 -25.57 9.76
N ILE A 140 22.18 -26.18 8.64
CA ILE A 140 21.56 -25.45 7.52
C ILE A 140 20.29 -24.72 7.99
N PHE A 141 19.43 -25.37 8.76
CA PHE A 141 18.21 -24.77 9.29
C PHE A 141 18.47 -23.60 10.25
N ALA A 142 19.41 -23.77 11.19
CA ALA A 142 19.84 -22.69 12.08
C ALA A 142 20.40 -21.50 11.31
N ARG A 143 21.16 -21.75 10.23
CA ARG A 143 21.64 -20.69 9.35
C ARG A 143 20.51 -20.00 8.60
N ALA A 144 19.46 -20.73 8.19
CA ALA A 144 18.32 -20.13 7.51
C ALA A 144 17.60 -19.15 8.45
N ARG A 145 17.40 -19.52 9.73
CA ARG A 145 16.83 -18.61 10.74
C ARG A 145 17.66 -17.33 10.89
N GLN A 146 18.99 -17.45 10.99
CA GLN A 146 19.88 -16.28 11.05
C GLN A 146 19.75 -15.37 9.82
N LEU A 147 19.59 -15.94 8.63
CA LEU A 147 19.44 -15.19 7.39
C LEU A 147 18.09 -14.46 7.33
N LEU A 148 17.02 -15.10 7.82
CA LEU A 148 15.71 -14.44 7.99
C LEU A 148 15.80 -13.27 8.97
N ASP A 149 16.45 -13.47 10.12
CA ASP A 149 16.63 -12.43 11.14
C ASP A 149 17.47 -11.26 10.61
N ALA A 150 18.47 -11.57 9.78
CA ALA A 150 19.29 -10.58 9.09
C ALA A 150 18.60 -9.93 7.88
N GLN A 151 17.40 -10.40 7.51
CA GLN A 151 16.66 -9.98 6.30
C GLN A 151 17.44 -10.21 5.00
N ASP A 152 18.38 -11.16 5.00
CA ASP A 152 19.10 -11.59 3.81
C ASP A 152 18.25 -12.61 3.05
N TRP A 153 17.29 -12.09 2.28
CA TRP A 153 16.29 -12.93 1.63
C TRP A 153 16.85 -13.85 0.55
N ASP A 154 17.87 -13.40 -0.19
CA ASP A 154 18.52 -14.20 -1.22
C ASP A 154 19.34 -15.33 -0.59
N GLY A 155 20.12 -15.01 0.46
CA GLY A 155 20.83 -16.01 1.25
C GLY A 155 19.87 -17.01 1.87
N ALA A 156 18.77 -16.54 2.46
CA ALA A 156 17.75 -17.39 3.06
C ALA A 156 17.15 -18.38 2.07
N ILE A 157 16.74 -17.95 0.87
CA ILE A 157 16.19 -18.85 -0.16
C ILE A 157 17.22 -19.89 -0.59
N SER A 158 18.45 -19.48 -0.90
CA SER A 158 19.52 -20.41 -1.29
C SER A 158 19.79 -21.49 -0.22
N ASN A 159 19.72 -21.09 1.05
CA ASN A 159 19.93 -21.98 2.18
C ASN A 159 18.72 -22.90 2.44
N LEU A 160 17.49 -22.39 2.31
CA LEU A 160 16.26 -23.19 2.39
C LEU A 160 16.18 -24.21 1.23
N ASP A 161 16.61 -23.84 0.03
CA ASP A 161 16.69 -24.77 -1.12
C ASP A 161 17.69 -25.89 -0.86
N SER A 162 18.84 -25.56 -0.26
CA SER A 162 19.83 -26.53 0.16
C SER A 162 19.28 -27.47 1.25
N LEU A 163 18.51 -26.94 2.20
CA LEU A 163 17.83 -27.73 3.22
C LEU A 163 16.84 -28.70 2.59
N ARG A 164 15.93 -28.21 1.74
CA ARG A 164 14.89 -29.03 1.10
C ARG A 164 15.46 -30.10 0.19
N LYS A 165 16.58 -29.80 -0.48
CA LYS A 165 17.30 -30.77 -1.30
C LYS A 165 17.96 -31.87 -0.47
N SER A 166 18.43 -31.53 0.72
CA SER A 166 19.12 -32.48 1.62
C SER A 166 18.14 -33.40 2.33
N ASP A 167 17.06 -32.83 2.87
CA ASP A 167 15.95 -33.57 3.47
C ASP A 167 14.61 -32.83 3.24
N PRO A 168 13.76 -33.32 2.33
CA PRO A 168 12.47 -32.69 2.04
C PRO A 168 11.46 -32.70 3.20
N ALA A 169 11.60 -33.66 4.13
CA ALA A 169 10.65 -33.88 5.23
C ALA A 169 11.07 -33.18 6.52
N TYR A 170 12.33 -32.75 6.61
CA TYR A 170 12.86 -32.07 7.78
C TYR A 170 12.09 -30.77 8.07
N ARG A 171 11.36 -30.75 9.20
CA ARG A 171 10.57 -29.61 9.69
C ARG A 171 9.73 -28.95 8.60
N ALA A 172 9.12 -29.74 7.72
CA ALA A 172 8.55 -29.27 6.46
C ALA A 172 7.67 -28.01 6.61
N ALA A 173 6.77 -27.99 7.59
CA ALA A 173 5.89 -26.85 7.86
C ALA A 173 6.66 -25.58 8.31
N GLU A 174 7.67 -25.71 9.15
CA GLU A 174 8.51 -24.59 9.60
C GLU A 174 9.31 -24.02 8.42
N VAL A 175 9.89 -24.89 7.59
CA VAL A 175 10.64 -24.51 6.39
C VAL A 175 9.72 -23.87 5.33
N ASP A 176 8.49 -24.37 5.15
CA ASP A 176 7.47 -23.76 4.28
C ASP A 176 7.09 -22.35 4.76
N GLY A 177 6.90 -22.16 6.07
CA GLY A 177 6.69 -20.84 6.66
C GLY A 177 7.87 -19.89 6.43
N MET A 178 9.11 -20.39 6.52
CA MET A 178 10.29 -19.60 6.20
C MET A 178 10.35 -19.22 4.72
N TYR A 179 9.97 -20.11 3.81
CA TYR A 179 9.86 -19.77 2.38
C TYR A 179 8.82 -18.68 2.15
N TYR A 180 7.63 -18.80 2.76
CA TYR A 180 6.57 -17.80 2.65
C TYR A 180 7.07 -16.41 3.07
N ILE A 181 7.59 -16.29 4.30
CA ILE A 181 8.09 -15.02 4.85
C ILE A 181 9.21 -14.44 3.97
N THR A 182 10.15 -15.28 3.55
CA THR A 182 11.30 -14.85 2.75
C THR A 182 10.88 -14.33 1.38
N LEU A 183 10.08 -15.10 0.64
CA LEU A 183 9.61 -14.75 -0.71
C LEU A 183 8.69 -13.53 -0.68
N ARG A 184 7.77 -13.48 0.28
CA ARG A 184 6.88 -12.34 0.47
C ARG A 184 7.68 -11.06 0.69
N ASN A 185 8.63 -11.06 1.62
CA ASN A 185 9.40 -9.85 1.92
C ASN A 185 10.39 -9.47 0.83
N ARG A 186 11.02 -10.45 0.16
CA ARG A 186 11.86 -10.17 -1.02
C ARG A 186 11.05 -9.58 -2.16
N GLY A 187 9.86 -10.12 -2.41
CA GLY A 187 8.94 -9.63 -3.43
C GLY A 187 8.52 -8.18 -3.19
N VAL A 188 8.10 -7.87 -1.96
CA VAL A 188 7.82 -6.49 -1.53
C VAL A 188 9.05 -5.60 -1.71
N GLY A 189 10.22 -6.05 -1.25
CA GLY A 189 11.47 -5.28 -1.34
C GLY A 189 11.94 -5.02 -2.77
N LYS A 190 11.54 -5.84 -3.75
CA LYS A 190 11.79 -5.58 -5.17
C LYS A 190 10.82 -4.55 -5.77
N ILE A 191 9.57 -4.51 -5.31
CA ILE A 191 8.56 -3.54 -5.78
C ILE A 191 8.76 -2.17 -5.12
N ILE A 192 9.01 -2.17 -3.82
CA ILE A 192 9.24 -0.97 -3.00
C ILE A 192 10.54 -1.18 -2.21
N PRO A 193 11.71 -0.98 -2.85
CA PRO A 193 12.98 -1.10 -2.18
C PRO A 193 13.13 -0.03 -1.11
N LEU A 194 13.91 -0.34 -0.07
CA LEU A 194 14.32 0.64 0.94
C LEU A 194 15.28 1.68 0.34
N SER A 195 16.01 1.29 -0.70
CA SER A 195 16.82 2.20 -1.52
C SER A 195 15.94 3.29 -2.12
N GLN A 196 16.45 4.51 -2.13
CA GLN A 196 15.77 5.65 -2.77
C GLN A 196 16.06 5.73 -4.28
N LEU A 197 16.78 4.74 -4.83
CA LEU A 197 17.11 4.67 -6.24
C LEU A 197 16.03 3.87 -6.98
N CYS A 198 15.33 4.54 -7.89
CA CYS A 198 14.38 3.90 -8.79
C CYS A 198 15.00 2.76 -9.62
N SER A 199 16.30 2.80 -9.92
CA SER A 199 17.00 1.74 -10.65
C SER A 199 16.94 0.38 -9.96
N ASP A 200 16.71 0.36 -8.64
CA ASP A 200 16.65 -0.88 -7.85
C ASP A 200 15.25 -1.50 -7.86
N ILE A 201 14.26 -0.81 -8.44
CA ILE A 201 12.88 -1.29 -8.53
C ILE A 201 12.77 -2.33 -9.63
N ASN A 202 12.21 -3.48 -9.26
CA ASN A 202 11.97 -4.61 -10.15
C ASN A 202 10.55 -5.15 -9.92
N LEU A 203 9.60 -4.64 -10.68
CA LEU A 203 8.18 -4.99 -10.55
C LEU A 203 7.94 -6.46 -10.90
N GLU A 204 8.46 -6.94 -12.02
CA GLU A 204 8.30 -8.31 -12.49
C GLU A 204 8.92 -9.32 -11.52
N GLY A 205 10.14 -9.05 -11.06
CA GLY A 205 10.83 -9.89 -10.09
C GLY A 205 10.13 -9.91 -8.73
N GLY A 206 9.53 -8.78 -8.33
CA GLY A 206 8.70 -8.70 -7.15
C GLY A 206 7.41 -9.52 -7.28
N ILE A 207 6.67 -9.34 -8.37
CA ILE A 207 5.46 -10.13 -8.69
C ILE A 207 5.78 -11.63 -8.72
N TYR A 208 6.92 -12.02 -9.30
CA TYR A 208 7.36 -13.40 -9.36
C TYR A 208 7.52 -14.01 -7.96
N ASP A 209 8.24 -13.31 -7.07
CA ASP A 209 8.47 -13.78 -5.69
C ASP A 209 7.15 -13.87 -4.90
N LEU A 210 6.28 -12.86 -5.01
CA LEU A 210 4.96 -12.88 -4.37
C LEU A 210 4.10 -14.04 -4.88
N THR A 211 4.14 -14.33 -6.18
CA THR A 211 3.42 -15.48 -6.77
C THR A 211 4.00 -16.81 -6.30
N LEU A 212 5.32 -16.89 -6.03
CA LEU A 212 5.94 -18.09 -5.49
C LEU A 212 5.56 -18.29 -4.00
N ALA A 213 5.42 -17.21 -3.23
CA ALA A 213 5.00 -17.26 -1.84
C ALA A 213 3.62 -17.92 -1.67
N GLU A 214 2.69 -17.73 -2.63
CA GLU A 214 1.36 -18.34 -2.62
C GLU A 214 1.34 -19.88 -2.59
N ARG A 215 2.46 -20.52 -2.90
CA ARG A 215 2.60 -21.98 -2.77
C ARG A 215 2.63 -22.45 -1.32
N PHE A 216 2.94 -21.55 -0.39
CA PHE A 216 3.16 -21.84 1.02
C PHE A 216 2.10 -21.21 1.94
N GLY A 217 1.34 -20.23 1.44
CA GLY A 217 0.26 -19.57 2.16
C GLY A 217 -0.33 -18.40 1.35
N PRO A 218 -1.55 -17.92 1.65
CA PRO A 218 -2.15 -16.80 0.95
C PRO A 218 -1.33 -15.51 1.15
N LEU A 219 -1.32 -14.62 0.16
CA LEU A 219 -0.71 -13.29 0.35
C LEU A 219 -1.56 -12.43 1.28
N ASP A 220 -0.89 -11.70 2.17
CA ASP A 220 -1.54 -10.61 2.91
C ASP A 220 -2.00 -9.48 1.98
N SER A 221 -2.97 -8.68 2.44
CA SER A 221 -3.60 -7.63 1.63
C SER A 221 -2.60 -6.60 1.08
N TYR A 222 -1.49 -6.35 1.77
CA TYR A 222 -0.49 -5.39 1.32
C TYR A 222 0.32 -5.96 0.15
N ALA A 223 0.85 -7.18 0.28
CA ALA A 223 1.54 -7.86 -0.81
C ALA A 223 0.63 -8.07 -2.03
N GLU A 224 -0.64 -8.45 -1.81
CA GLU A 224 -1.60 -8.63 -2.90
C GLU A 224 -1.91 -7.33 -3.64
N SER A 225 -2.10 -6.23 -2.90
CA SER A 225 -2.29 -4.91 -3.48
C SER A 225 -1.10 -4.52 -4.36
N LEU A 226 0.13 -4.67 -3.85
CA LEU A 226 1.34 -4.38 -4.63
C LEU A 226 1.40 -5.21 -5.91
N ARG A 227 1.18 -6.53 -5.82
CA ARG A 227 1.15 -7.40 -6.98
C ARG A 227 0.14 -6.94 -8.04
N THR A 228 -1.07 -6.64 -7.61
CA THR A 228 -2.18 -6.21 -8.48
C THR A 228 -1.83 -4.91 -9.20
N TRP A 229 -1.41 -3.89 -8.47
CA TRP A 229 -1.10 -2.59 -9.05
C TRP A 229 0.18 -2.58 -9.87
N SER A 230 1.19 -3.39 -9.51
CA SER A 230 2.40 -3.57 -10.32
C SER A 230 2.08 -4.22 -11.68
N ARG A 231 1.19 -5.22 -11.73
CA ARG A 231 0.73 -5.78 -13.01
C ARG A 231 0.02 -4.71 -13.87
N LEU A 232 -0.81 -3.88 -13.25
CA LEU A 232 -1.50 -2.80 -13.94
C LEU A 232 -0.51 -1.73 -14.44
N TYR A 233 0.52 -1.41 -13.64
CA TYR A 233 1.58 -0.48 -14.01
C TYR A 233 2.34 -0.98 -15.25
N ILE A 234 2.81 -2.23 -15.23
CA ILE A 234 3.53 -2.85 -16.38
C ILE A 234 2.64 -2.82 -17.63
N THR A 235 1.35 -3.16 -17.47
CA THR A 235 0.39 -3.16 -18.59
C THR A 235 0.22 -1.75 -19.15
N GLY A 236 -0.01 -0.74 -18.31
CA GLY A 236 -0.11 0.66 -18.74
C GLY A 236 1.17 1.17 -19.40
N ALA A 237 2.34 0.80 -18.87
CA ALA A 237 3.64 1.16 -19.44
C ALA A 237 3.89 0.51 -20.81
N SER A 238 3.28 -0.65 -21.10
CA SER A 238 3.41 -1.31 -22.40
C SER A 238 2.74 -0.54 -23.56
N PHE A 239 1.80 0.36 -23.24
CA PHE A 239 1.16 1.25 -24.23
C PHE A 239 1.89 2.59 -24.39
N TRP A 240 2.97 2.82 -23.64
CA TRP A 240 3.71 4.07 -23.68
C TRP A 240 4.21 4.38 -25.09
N GLU A 241 3.95 5.61 -25.58
CA GLU A 241 4.26 6.05 -26.96
C GLU A 241 3.57 5.28 -28.10
N LEU A 242 2.79 4.24 -27.79
CA LEU A 242 2.03 3.45 -28.76
C LEU A 242 0.56 3.84 -28.77
N ASP A 243 -0.05 3.96 -27.58
CA ASP A 243 -1.45 4.33 -27.40
C ASP A 243 -1.61 5.12 -26.09
N TRP A 244 -1.61 6.45 -26.22
CA TRP A 244 -1.72 7.36 -25.08
C TRP A 244 -3.06 7.25 -24.35
N TYR A 245 -4.14 6.90 -25.05
CA TYR A 245 -5.45 6.71 -24.43
C TYR A 245 -5.45 5.49 -23.52
N GLN A 246 -4.90 4.36 -23.99
CA GLN A 246 -4.77 3.16 -23.16
C GLN A 246 -3.82 3.38 -21.99
N ALA A 247 -2.65 3.99 -22.21
CA ALA A 247 -1.74 4.32 -21.13
C ALA A 247 -2.44 5.16 -20.03
N MET A 248 -3.15 6.22 -20.43
CA MET A 248 -3.96 7.05 -19.52
C MET A 248 -4.99 6.21 -18.74
N ASN A 249 -5.77 5.35 -19.42
CA ASN A 249 -6.81 4.53 -18.80
C ASN A 249 -6.27 3.48 -17.81
N TYR A 250 -5.05 3.00 -17.99
CA TYR A 250 -4.42 2.14 -17.00
C TYR A 250 -3.94 2.96 -15.80
N PHE A 251 -3.23 4.07 -16.02
CA PHE A 251 -2.65 4.83 -14.92
C PHE A 251 -3.67 5.61 -14.09
N VAL A 252 -4.83 5.99 -14.65
CA VAL A 252 -5.95 6.61 -13.90
C VAL A 252 -6.47 5.69 -12.78
N GLN A 253 -6.36 4.37 -12.96
CA GLN A 253 -6.78 3.40 -11.95
C GLN A 253 -5.75 3.26 -10.82
N ILE A 254 -4.47 3.47 -11.12
CA ILE A 254 -3.35 3.22 -10.19
C ILE A 254 -3.12 4.43 -9.28
N TYR A 255 -3.01 5.63 -9.85
CA TYR A 255 -2.54 6.80 -9.11
C TYR A 255 -3.38 7.17 -7.87
N PRO A 256 -4.72 6.94 -7.80
CA PRO A 256 -5.47 7.24 -6.58
C PRO A 256 -5.14 6.29 -5.43
N ASN A 257 -4.64 5.08 -5.75
CA ASN A 257 -4.39 4.00 -4.80
C ASN A 257 -2.90 3.90 -4.43
N LEU A 258 -2.01 3.92 -5.42
CA LEU A 258 -0.55 3.90 -5.24
C LEU A 258 0.12 4.97 -6.11
N PRO A 259 -0.01 6.27 -5.74
CA PRO A 259 0.50 7.39 -6.54
C PRO A 259 2.01 7.33 -6.78
N ASN A 260 2.75 6.74 -5.85
CA ASN A 260 4.22 6.64 -5.88
C ASN A 260 4.74 5.31 -6.44
N LEU A 261 3.86 4.38 -6.84
CA LEU A 261 4.30 3.17 -7.52
C LEU A 261 5.00 3.55 -8.82
N MET A 262 6.17 2.99 -9.07
CA MET A 262 6.99 3.29 -10.24
C MET A 262 7.77 2.03 -10.65
N ASP A 263 8.39 2.08 -11.81
CA ASP A 263 9.37 1.11 -12.28
C ASP A 263 10.78 1.75 -12.32
N SER A 264 11.73 1.05 -12.91
CA SER A 264 13.11 1.53 -13.07
C SER A 264 13.26 2.76 -13.99
N SER A 265 12.19 3.21 -14.65
CA SER A 265 12.16 4.48 -15.39
C SER A 265 12.08 5.72 -14.48
N CYS A 266 11.86 5.53 -13.18
CA CYS A 266 11.67 6.59 -12.19
C CYS A 266 10.40 7.44 -12.40
N MET A 267 9.49 7.01 -13.29
CA MET A 267 8.20 7.65 -13.47
C MET A 267 7.17 7.04 -12.52
N THR A 268 6.58 7.84 -11.64
CA THR A 268 5.51 7.35 -10.77
C THR A 268 4.21 7.15 -11.55
N ALA A 269 3.28 6.37 -11.02
CA ALA A 269 1.94 6.19 -11.58
C ALA A 269 1.23 7.53 -11.78
N THR A 270 1.41 8.48 -10.84
CA THR A 270 0.93 9.85 -10.99
C THR A 270 1.56 10.56 -12.18
N GLU A 271 2.89 10.50 -12.34
CA GLU A 271 3.57 11.14 -13.47
C GLU A 271 3.23 10.47 -14.81
N ARG A 272 3.08 9.15 -14.84
CA ARG A 272 2.63 8.39 -16.00
C ARG A 272 1.22 8.81 -16.41
N TYR A 273 0.28 8.88 -15.46
CA TYR A 273 -1.09 9.37 -15.73
C TYR A 273 -1.08 10.82 -16.23
N ARG A 274 -0.35 11.71 -15.55
CA ARG A 274 -0.21 13.13 -15.91
C ARG A 274 0.25 13.31 -17.35
N TYR A 275 1.36 12.64 -17.69
CA TYR A 275 1.97 12.77 -19.00
C TYR A 275 1.12 12.13 -20.10
N ALA A 276 0.61 10.91 -19.87
CA ALA A 276 -0.24 10.23 -20.84
C ALA A 276 -1.53 11.01 -21.13
N THR A 277 -2.13 11.64 -20.11
CA THR A 277 -3.32 12.49 -20.30
C THR A 277 -3.00 13.68 -21.19
N LEU A 278 -1.91 14.41 -20.92
CA LEU A 278 -1.49 15.54 -21.76
C LEU A 278 -1.22 15.11 -23.21
N LYS A 279 -0.59 13.95 -23.42
CA LYS A 279 -0.36 13.41 -24.76
C LYS A 279 -1.62 12.96 -25.47
N TYR A 280 -2.58 12.40 -24.74
CA TYR A 280 -3.86 12.06 -25.32
C TYR A 280 -4.65 13.32 -25.72
N ILE A 281 -4.65 14.37 -24.89
CA ILE A 281 -5.25 15.66 -25.25
C ILE A 281 -4.59 16.25 -26.51
N GLU A 282 -3.26 16.16 -26.62
CA GLU A 282 -2.52 16.59 -27.81
C GLU A 282 -2.95 15.83 -29.07
N LEU A 283 -3.21 14.51 -28.99
CA LEU A 283 -3.74 13.75 -30.12
C LEU A 283 -5.15 14.22 -30.53
N VAL A 284 -6.03 14.50 -29.56
CA VAL A 284 -7.39 15.00 -29.83
C VAL A 284 -7.31 16.38 -30.50
N TRP A 285 -6.44 17.25 -29.99
CA TRP A 285 -6.14 18.55 -30.59
C TRP A 285 -5.67 18.42 -32.05
N LEU A 286 -4.67 17.57 -32.31
CA LEU A 286 -4.11 17.36 -33.65
C LEU A 286 -5.10 16.70 -34.62
N SER A 287 -6.12 16.01 -34.12
CA SER A 287 -7.21 15.47 -34.94
C SER A 287 -8.18 16.56 -35.47
N GLY A 288 -8.07 17.79 -34.96
CA GLY A 288 -8.97 18.90 -35.29
C GLY A 288 -10.14 19.08 -34.33
N ASP A 289 -10.31 18.20 -33.34
CA ASP A 289 -11.37 18.31 -32.33
C ASP A 289 -10.95 19.23 -31.17
N TYR A 290 -10.90 20.52 -31.49
CA TYR A 290 -10.37 21.55 -30.61
C TYR A 290 -11.20 21.75 -29.35
N CYS A 291 -12.54 21.68 -29.46
CA CYS A 291 -13.41 21.91 -28.31
C CYS A 291 -13.42 20.72 -27.35
N THR A 292 -13.35 19.48 -27.85
CA THR A 292 -13.15 18.33 -26.96
C THR A 292 -11.80 18.42 -26.24
N ALA A 293 -10.72 18.76 -26.96
CA ALA A 293 -9.41 18.95 -26.34
C ALA A 293 -9.42 20.08 -25.29
N GLN A 294 -10.13 21.18 -25.54
CA GLN A 294 -10.30 22.29 -24.59
C GLN A 294 -10.98 21.81 -23.30
N HIS A 295 -12.11 21.10 -23.40
CA HIS A 295 -12.80 20.54 -22.25
C HIS A 295 -11.93 19.55 -21.45
N MET A 296 -11.12 18.75 -22.14
CA MET A 296 -10.20 17.83 -21.48
C MET A 296 -9.07 18.56 -20.74
N TYR A 297 -8.53 19.65 -21.29
CA TYR A 297 -7.55 20.48 -20.58
C TYR A 297 -8.16 21.08 -19.30
N ASP A 298 -9.38 21.62 -19.39
CA ASP A 298 -10.08 22.19 -18.24
C ASP A 298 -10.26 21.14 -17.12
N ASP A 299 -10.77 19.96 -17.48
CA ASP A 299 -10.96 18.85 -16.53
C ASP A 299 -9.63 18.39 -15.92
N PHE A 300 -8.61 18.23 -16.76
CA PHE A 300 -7.28 17.80 -16.32
C PHE A 300 -6.65 18.78 -15.33
N PHE A 301 -6.68 20.09 -15.61
CA PHE A 301 -6.09 21.09 -14.70
C PHE A 301 -6.90 21.23 -13.40
N LEU A 302 -8.21 21.01 -13.44
CA LEU A 302 -9.06 21.01 -12.25
C LEU A 302 -8.77 19.80 -11.36
N ASN A 303 -8.69 18.60 -11.94
CA ASN A 303 -8.59 17.35 -11.20
C ASN A 303 -7.14 16.95 -10.87
N MET A 304 -6.16 17.51 -11.59
CA MET A 304 -4.74 17.22 -11.39
C MET A 304 -3.89 18.50 -11.31
N PRO A 305 -4.05 19.30 -10.23
CA PRO A 305 -3.21 20.47 -10.02
C PRO A 305 -1.75 20.06 -9.80
N ASN A 306 -0.84 20.52 -10.66
CA ASN A 306 0.58 20.25 -10.56
C ASN A 306 1.38 21.38 -11.24
N GLU A 307 2.44 21.88 -10.61
CA GLU A 307 3.28 22.94 -11.18
C GLU A 307 3.91 22.56 -12.53
N LYS A 308 4.20 21.27 -12.74
CA LYS A 308 4.74 20.75 -14.01
C LYS A 308 3.77 20.90 -15.17
N ASN A 309 2.47 21.09 -14.89
CA ASN A 309 1.46 21.31 -15.92
C ASN A 309 1.56 22.71 -16.55
N ALA A 310 2.32 23.64 -15.96
CA ALA A 310 2.51 24.97 -16.51
C ALA A 310 3.11 24.97 -17.94
N THR A 311 3.85 23.92 -18.30
CA THR A 311 4.39 23.73 -19.66
C THR A 311 3.29 23.51 -20.71
N ALA A 312 2.10 23.05 -20.30
CA ALA A 312 0.97 22.80 -21.18
C ALA A 312 0.03 24.02 -21.33
N TYR A 313 0.16 25.04 -20.48
CA TYR A 313 -0.74 26.22 -20.51
C TYR A 313 -0.72 26.98 -21.85
N PRO A 314 0.43 27.22 -22.51
CA PRO A 314 0.43 27.90 -23.80
C PRO A 314 -0.36 27.13 -24.87
N THR A 315 -0.17 25.81 -24.94
CA THR A 315 -0.90 24.94 -25.86
C THR A 315 -2.38 24.92 -25.52
N ALA A 316 -2.77 24.81 -24.25
CA ALA A 316 -4.17 24.83 -23.83
C ALA A 316 -4.86 26.15 -24.19
N THR A 317 -4.19 27.30 -24.05
CA THR A 317 -4.71 28.61 -24.49
C THR A 317 -4.92 28.64 -26.00
N GLN A 318 -3.96 28.12 -26.77
CA GLN A 318 -4.11 28.01 -28.23
C GLN A 318 -5.30 27.12 -28.59
N VAL A 319 -5.46 25.97 -27.93
CA VAL A 319 -6.60 25.06 -28.13
C VAL A 319 -7.93 25.76 -27.88
N TYR A 320 -8.01 26.52 -26.79
CA TYR A 320 -9.16 27.35 -26.45
C TYR A 320 -9.48 28.37 -27.55
N ASP A 321 -8.49 29.12 -28.04
CA ASP A 321 -8.69 30.11 -29.09
C ASP A 321 -9.21 29.48 -30.39
N TYR A 322 -8.73 28.29 -30.75
CA TYR A 322 -9.21 27.58 -31.93
C TYR A 322 -10.62 27.01 -31.77
N CYS A 323 -10.97 26.54 -30.57
CA CYS A 323 -12.33 26.12 -30.26
C CYS A 323 -13.32 27.30 -30.42
N LEU A 324 -12.97 28.49 -29.92
CA LEU A 324 -13.84 29.66 -30.03
C LEU A 324 -13.97 30.21 -31.46
N ASN A 325 -12.88 30.21 -32.24
CA ASN A 325 -12.82 30.92 -33.51
C ASN A 325 -13.11 30.04 -34.75
N GLY A 326 -13.47 28.77 -34.58
CA GLY A 326 -13.94 27.91 -35.66
C GLY A 326 -12.87 27.40 -36.63
N GLY A 327 -11.64 27.15 -36.14
CA GLY A 327 -10.57 26.50 -36.90
C GLY A 327 -9.77 27.43 -37.82
N GLY A 328 -8.70 28.01 -37.29
CA GLY A 328 -7.60 28.55 -38.08
C GLY A 328 -6.79 27.44 -38.79
N PRO A 329 -5.80 27.79 -39.64
CA PRO A 329 -4.99 26.80 -40.34
C PRO A 329 -4.38 25.81 -39.34
N GLN A 330 -4.53 24.51 -39.63
CA GLN A 330 -4.06 23.42 -38.79
C GLN A 330 -2.58 23.61 -38.41
N PRO A 331 -2.20 23.35 -37.14
CA PRO A 331 -0.83 23.45 -36.71
C PRO A 331 0.04 22.46 -37.50
N THR A 332 1.10 22.96 -38.12
CA THR A 332 2.11 22.12 -38.78
C THR A 332 2.80 21.25 -37.72
N PRO A 333 2.94 19.93 -37.92
CA PRO A 333 3.67 19.08 -36.99
C PRO A 333 5.11 19.60 -36.85
N THR A 334 5.57 19.75 -35.61
CA THR A 334 6.97 20.12 -35.33
C THR A 334 7.81 18.84 -35.43
N PRO A 335 8.98 18.84 -36.11
CA PRO A 335 9.81 17.66 -36.32
C PRO A 335 10.32 17.00 -35.04
#